data_AF-A0A285WZZ3-F1
#
_entry.id   AF-A0A285WZZ3-F1
#
_cell.length_a   1.000
_cell.length_b   1.000
_cell.length_c   1.000
_cell.angle_alpha   90.00
_cell.angle_beta   90.00
_cell.angle_gamma   90.00
#
_symmetry.space_group_name_H-M   'P 1'
#
loop_
_entity.id
_entity.type
_entity.pdbx_description
1 polymer ?
#
loop_
_entity_poly.entity_id
_entity_poly.type
_entity_poly.pdbx_seq_one_letter_code
_entity_poly.pdbx_strand_id
1 'polypeptide(L)'
;MNTAKAVFPATFGLLKEISGKADFQIINAFKNTILSFGSKADAEELLQHFLQNPTDPYAGDLLEIVGRWGDSTHAEKIFRSSISDGRLQENYPEIVLEILGQLGYEPAKPLLAHYAFNSTEYYLNKAAVLGLLNFDCKEYREEIRNSIVKVLDKNLFPEYLPALICKLENRAELLEQLYQSGATIISTDCNAGIFLSFSLCGEEGKSYFKNALFDPNWEAFYNAARTIVQGMDYLNITFEELMKDAMDIHDEKQLQYYMLVIISLLEIKVDSYEPKGESFQKLYRDLIATGHLTTLAEKAGQLPDAEKVEKLLILRMKEEILLGNKR
;
A
#
# COMPACT_ATOMS: atom_id res chain seq x y z
N MET A 1 18.78 -26.51 -7.24
CA MET A 1 17.67 -27.46 -7.51
C MET A 1 16.44 -26.62 -7.82
N ASN A 2 16.10 -26.54 -9.11
CA ASN A 2 15.04 -25.68 -9.62
C ASN A 2 13.79 -26.55 -9.78
N THR A 3 13.06 -26.78 -8.69
CA THR A 3 11.71 -27.36 -8.80
C THR A 3 10.81 -26.23 -9.25
N ALA A 4 10.55 -26.15 -10.55
CA ALA A 4 9.46 -25.32 -11.06
C ALA A 4 8.21 -25.72 -10.29
N LYS A 5 7.75 -24.87 -9.38
CA LYS A 5 6.51 -25.10 -8.65
C LYS A 5 5.40 -25.15 -9.69
N ALA A 6 4.56 -26.18 -9.61
CA ALA A 6 3.36 -26.26 -10.44
C ALA A 6 2.45 -25.06 -10.13
N VAL A 7 1.65 -24.66 -11.13
CA VAL A 7 0.62 -23.64 -10.96
C VAL A 7 -0.28 -24.02 -9.79
N PHE A 8 -0.47 -23.08 -8.88
CA PHE A 8 -1.23 -23.27 -7.67
C PHE A 8 -2.72 -23.45 -8.03
N PRO A 9 -3.46 -24.40 -7.42
CA PRO A 9 -4.86 -24.64 -7.77
C PRO A 9 -5.76 -23.40 -7.67
N ALA A 10 -5.43 -22.46 -6.78
CA ALA A 10 -6.15 -21.19 -6.66
C ALA A 10 -6.09 -20.34 -7.95
N THR A 11 -5.03 -20.46 -8.75
CA THR A 11 -4.87 -19.74 -10.02
C THR A 11 -5.93 -20.17 -11.03
N PHE A 12 -6.18 -21.48 -11.15
CA PHE A 12 -7.28 -21.97 -11.98
C PHE A 12 -8.66 -21.61 -11.40
N GLY A 13 -8.79 -21.60 -10.09
CA GLY A 13 -9.99 -21.13 -9.39
C GLY A 13 -10.32 -19.68 -9.72
N LEU A 14 -9.31 -18.79 -9.65
CA LEU A 14 -9.41 -17.38 -9.98
C LEU A 14 -9.87 -17.17 -11.43
N LEU A 15 -9.18 -17.79 -12.39
CA LEU A 15 -9.51 -17.65 -13.82
C LEU A 15 -10.92 -18.17 -14.14
N LYS A 16 -11.34 -19.26 -13.49
CA LYS A 16 -12.69 -19.81 -13.64
C LYS A 16 -13.75 -18.87 -13.07
N GLU A 17 -13.48 -18.24 -11.93
CA GLU A 17 -14.41 -17.32 -11.27
C GLU A 17 -14.60 -16.03 -12.10
N ILE A 18 -13.50 -15.46 -12.60
CA ILE A 18 -13.50 -14.28 -13.48
C ILE A 18 -14.27 -14.56 -14.78
N SER A 19 -14.08 -15.75 -15.38
CA SER A 19 -14.80 -16.14 -16.59
C SER A 19 -16.28 -16.48 -16.36
N GLY A 20 -16.72 -16.53 -15.09
CA GLY A 20 -18.01 -17.04 -14.65
C GLY A 20 -18.97 -15.95 -14.18
N LYS A 21 -19.56 -16.14 -12.99
CA LYS A 21 -20.49 -15.17 -12.37
C LYS A 21 -19.80 -14.12 -11.51
N ALA A 22 -18.47 -14.16 -11.45
CA ALA A 22 -17.59 -13.22 -10.77
C ALA A 22 -18.10 -12.74 -9.39
N ASP A 23 -17.93 -13.58 -8.37
CA ASP A 23 -18.09 -13.15 -6.97
C ASP A 23 -16.79 -12.49 -6.47
N PHE A 24 -16.85 -11.18 -6.18
CA PHE A 24 -15.70 -10.40 -5.72
C PHE A 24 -15.05 -10.94 -4.43
N GLN A 25 -15.83 -11.52 -3.53
CA GLN A 25 -15.28 -12.10 -2.30
C GLN A 25 -14.47 -13.37 -2.60
N ILE A 26 -14.95 -14.18 -3.55
CA ILE A 26 -14.27 -15.39 -3.99
C ILE A 26 -13.00 -15.04 -4.78
N ILE A 27 -13.09 -14.05 -5.68
CA ILE A 27 -11.94 -13.54 -6.45
C ILE A 27 -10.85 -13.05 -5.50
N ASN A 28 -11.20 -12.21 -4.52
CA ASN A 28 -10.24 -11.74 -3.52
C ASN A 28 -9.63 -12.88 -2.72
N ALA A 29 -10.42 -13.88 -2.31
CA ALA A 29 -9.90 -15.03 -1.58
C ALA A 29 -8.85 -15.81 -2.41
N PHE A 30 -9.11 -16.05 -3.70
CA PHE A 30 -8.13 -16.69 -4.58
C PHE A 30 -6.89 -15.81 -4.79
N LYS A 31 -7.08 -14.53 -5.13
CA LYS A 31 -6.00 -13.55 -5.30
C LYS A 31 -5.07 -13.52 -4.10
N ASN A 32 -5.63 -13.33 -2.90
CA ASN A 32 -4.88 -13.24 -1.65
C ASN A 32 -4.12 -14.54 -1.34
N THR A 33 -4.73 -15.69 -1.66
CA THR A 33 -4.07 -16.98 -1.54
C THR A 33 -2.85 -17.07 -2.46
N ILE A 34 -2.98 -16.63 -3.72
CA ILE A 34 -1.87 -16.67 -4.69
C ILE A 34 -0.79 -15.65 -4.30
N LEU A 35 -1.13 -14.44 -3.84
CA LEU A 35 -0.16 -13.46 -3.35
C LEU A 35 0.67 -14.01 -2.18
N SER A 36 0.08 -14.87 -1.35
CA SER A 36 0.73 -15.46 -0.17
C SER A 36 1.56 -16.72 -0.47
N PHE A 37 1.11 -17.57 -1.40
CA PHE A 37 1.67 -18.93 -1.61
C PHE A 37 2.03 -19.26 -3.05
N GLY A 38 1.76 -18.36 -3.98
CA GLY A 38 2.00 -18.54 -5.39
C GLY A 38 3.48 -18.63 -5.74
N SER A 39 3.71 -18.57 -7.04
CA SER A 39 5.01 -18.79 -7.63
C SER A 39 5.09 -18.09 -8.99
N LYS A 40 6.28 -18.11 -9.58
CA LYS A 40 6.49 -17.62 -10.94
C LYS A 40 5.62 -18.34 -11.99
N ALA A 41 5.25 -19.61 -11.77
CA ALA A 41 4.35 -20.32 -12.68
C ALA A 41 2.94 -19.72 -12.66
N ASP A 42 2.47 -19.24 -11.51
CA ASP A 42 1.19 -18.54 -11.38
C ASP A 42 1.23 -17.19 -12.09
N ALA A 43 2.33 -16.44 -11.96
CA ALA A 43 2.51 -15.19 -12.71
C ALA A 43 2.50 -15.42 -14.22
N GLU A 44 3.16 -16.47 -14.72
CA GLU A 44 3.16 -16.76 -16.17
C GLU A 44 1.75 -17.11 -16.67
N GLU A 45 1.01 -17.97 -15.96
CA GLU A 45 -0.35 -18.35 -16.34
C GLU A 45 -1.31 -17.15 -16.36
N LEU A 46 -1.28 -16.33 -15.31
CA LEU A 46 -2.12 -15.14 -15.21
C LEU A 46 -1.74 -14.06 -16.23
N LEU A 47 -0.44 -13.93 -16.53
CA LEU A 47 0.02 -13.04 -17.58
C LEU A 47 -0.52 -13.48 -18.95
N GLN A 48 -0.55 -14.77 -19.27
CA GLN A 48 -1.12 -15.24 -20.54
C GLN A 48 -2.60 -14.86 -20.66
N HIS A 49 -3.37 -14.94 -19.57
CA HIS A 49 -4.76 -14.50 -19.57
C HIS A 49 -4.89 -12.99 -19.80
N PHE A 50 -4.08 -12.18 -19.10
CA PHE A 50 -4.04 -10.72 -19.30
C PHE A 50 -3.69 -10.36 -20.75
N LEU A 51 -2.69 -10.99 -21.35
CA LEU A 51 -2.27 -10.70 -22.73
C LEU A 51 -3.37 -11.02 -23.76
N GLN A 52 -4.26 -11.96 -23.47
CA GLN A 52 -5.40 -12.29 -24.32
C GLN A 52 -6.58 -11.34 -24.11
N ASN A 53 -6.76 -10.85 -22.88
CA ASN A 53 -7.89 -10.00 -22.48
C ASN A 53 -7.40 -8.79 -21.64
N PRO A 54 -6.64 -7.85 -22.23
CA PRO A 54 -5.94 -6.83 -21.45
C PRO A 54 -6.85 -5.77 -20.83
N THR A 55 -8.09 -5.65 -21.31
CA THR A 55 -9.10 -4.71 -20.82
C THR A 55 -10.16 -5.40 -19.96
N ASP A 56 -9.89 -6.63 -19.51
CA ASP A 56 -10.79 -7.33 -18.59
C ASP A 56 -10.95 -6.52 -17.28
N PRO A 57 -12.15 -6.43 -16.68
CA PRO A 57 -12.36 -5.68 -15.44
C PRO A 57 -11.47 -6.12 -14.27
N TYR A 58 -10.98 -7.35 -14.27
CA TYR A 58 -10.10 -7.92 -13.26
C TYR A 58 -8.62 -7.93 -13.67
N ALA A 59 -8.27 -7.31 -14.80
CA ALA A 59 -6.88 -7.24 -15.28
C ALA A 59 -5.93 -6.68 -14.22
N GLY A 60 -6.39 -5.73 -13.39
CA GLY A 60 -5.60 -5.20 -12.29
C GLY A 60 -5.30 -6.22 -11.19
N ASP A 61 -6.26 -7.06 -10.83
CA ASP A 61 -6.06 -8.15 -9.85
C ASP A 61 -5.05 -9.17 -10.35
N LEU A 62 -5.07 -9.49 -11.64
CA LEU A 62 -4.11 -10.39 -12.27
C LEU A 62 -2.70 -9.78 -12.25
N LEU A 63 -2.60 -8.52 -12.65
CA LEU A 63 -1.33 -7.80 -12.73
C LEU A 63 -0.66 -7.63 -11.37
N GLU A 64 -1.40 -7.45 -10.29
CA GLU A 64 -0.86 -7.41 -8.93
C GLU A 64 -0.14 -8.73 -8.56
N ILE A 65 -0.73 -9.86 -8.91
CA ILE A 65 -0.11 -11.18 -8.70
C ILE A 65 1.14 -11.35 -9.58
N VAL A 66 1.07 -10.88 -10.84
CA VAL A 66 2.22 -10.88 -11.74
C VAL A 66 3.36 -10.01 -11.20
N GLY A 67 3.07 -8.84 -10.63
CA GLY A 67 4.09 -8.01 -9.98
C GLY A 67 4.75 -8.68 -8.79
N ARG A 68 4.00 -9.49 -8.03
CA ARG A 68 4.52 -10.19 -6.86
C ARG A 68 5.47 -11.34 -7.19
N TRP A 69 5.15 -12.13 -8.22
CA TRP A 69 5.85 -13.38 -8.52
C TRP A 69 6.58 -13.41 -9.86
N GLY A 70 6.36 -12.41 -10.70
CA GLY A 70 6.99 -12.25 -12.00
C GLY A 70 8.42 -11.72 -11.90
N ASP A 71 8.98 -11.41 -13.07
CA ASP A 71 10.30 -10.85 -13.23
C ASP A 71 10.36 -9.93 -14.45
N SER A 72 11.56 -9.43 -14.77
CA SER A 72 11.79 -8.56 -15.92
C SER A 72 11.30 -9.12 -17.27
N THR A 73 11.25 -10.45 -17.45
CA THR A 73 10.73 -11.07 -18.68
C THR A 73 9.21 -10.95 -18.80
N HIS A 74 8.50 -10.95 -17.66
CA HIS A 74 7.07 -10.66 -17.61
C HIS A 74 6.82 -9.19 -17.93
N ALA A 75 7.63 -8.30 -17.36
CA ALA A 75 7.53 -6.86 -17.61
C ALA A 75 7.76 -6.50 -19.09
N GLU A 76 8.71 -7.15 -19.75
CA GLU A 76 8.93 -6.97 -21.18
C GLU A 76 7.70 -7.35 -22.02
N LYS A 77 7.05 -8.49 -21.71
CA LYS A 77 5.81 -8.92 -22.38
C LYS A 77 4.69 -7.90 -22.17
N ILE A 78 4.48 -7.46 -20.93
CA ILE A 78 3.50 -6.43 -20.57
C ILE A 78 3.78 -5.12 -21.34
N PHE A 79 5.04 -4.66 -21.33
CA PHE A 79 5.41 -3.43 -22.02
C PHE A 79 5.09 -3.50 -23.51
N ARG A 80 5.48 -4.59 -24.18
CA ARG A 80 5.24 -4.78 -25.61
C ARG A 80 3.76 -4.87 -25.97
N SER A 81 2.93 -5.44 -25.09
CA SER A 81 1.49 -5.55 -25.35
C SER A 81 0.72 -4.27 -25.05
N SER A 82 1.14 -3.53 -24.02
CA SER A 82 0.33 -2.47 -23.42
C SER A 82 0.78 -1.06 -23.79
N ILE A 83 2.00 -0.89 -24.31
CA ILE A 83 2.55 0.42 -24.64
C ILE A 83 2.62 0.57 -26.17
N SER A 84 1.99 1.61 -26.70
CA SER A 84 2.11 2.04 -28.11
C SER A 84 2.51 3.50 -28.16
N ASP A 85 3.41 3.87 -29.08
CA ASP A 85 3.84 5.26 -29.30
C ASP A 85 4.31 5.98 -28.02
N GLY A 86 4.93 5.23 -27.09
CA GLY A 86 5.41 5.77 -25.82
C GLY A 86 4.29 6.16 -24.84
N ARG A 87 3.11 5.56 -24.96
CA ARG A 87 1.95 5.76 -24.08
C ARG A 87 1.29 4.42 -23.74
N LEU A 88 0.66 4.36 -22.58
CA LEU A 88 -0.26 3.28 -22.24
C LEU A 88 -1.41 3.31 -23.25
N GLN A 89 -1.74 2.15 -23.82
CA GLN A 89 -2.88 2.02 -24.73
C GLN A 89 -4.18 2.38 -24.02
N GLU A 90 -5.14 2.91 -24.78
CA GLU A 90 -6.44 3.30 -24.26
C GLU A 90 -7.19 2.10 -23.66
N ASN A 91 -7.87 2.31 -22.53
CA ASN A 91 -8.61 1.28 -21.78
C ASN A 91 -7.76 0.15 -21.16
N TYR A 92 -6.43 0.21 -21.26
CA TYR A 92 -5.58 -0.68 -20.48
C TYR A 92 -5.51 -0.20 -19.03
N PRO A 93 -5.39 -1.13 -18.06
CA PRO A 93 -5.36 -0.77 -16.64
C PRO A 93 -4.09 0.00 -16.30
N GLU A 94 -4.24 1.09 -15.54
CA GLU A 94 -3.16 2.01 -15.18
C GLU A 94 -2.06 1.33 -14.35
N ILE A 95 -2.43 0.30 -13.58
CA ILE A 95 -1.51 -0.52 -12.77
C ILE A 95 -0.39 -1.15 -13.60
N VAL A 96 -0.54 -1.27 -14.93
CA VAL A 96 0.57 -1.62 -15.84
C VAL A 96 1.81 -0.77 -15.55
N LEU A 97 1.65 0.53 -15.31
CA LEU A 97 2.74 1.45 -15.01
C LEU A 97 3.46 1.08 -13.70
N GLU A 98 2.70 0.77 -12.65
CA GLU A 98 3.26 0.36 -11.36
C GLU A 98 4.03 -0.96 -11.49
N ILE A 99 3.44 -1.95 -12.16
CA ILE A 99 4.03 -3.30 -12.32
C ILE A 99 5.32 -3.27 -13.15
N LEU A 100 5.39 -2.42 -14.18
CA LEU A 100 6.62 -2.23 -14.95
C LEU A 100 7.77 -1.75 -14.06
N GLY A 101 7.46 -0.86 -13.10
CA GLY A 101 8.43 -0.41 -12.11
C GLY A 101 8.78 -1.48 -11.08
N GLN A 102 7.77 -2.13 -10.50
CA GLN A 102 7.95 -3.19 -9.51
C GLN A 102 8.82 -4.35 -10.03
N LEU A 103 8.67 -4.70 -11.31
CA LEU A 103 9.46 -5.74 -11.96
C LEU A 103 10.83 -5.25 -12.49
N GLY A 104 11.18 -3.98 -12.27
CA GLY A 104 12.49 -3.40 -12.59
C GLY A 104 12.76 -3.24 -14.08
N TYR A 105 11.73 -3.00 -14.91
CA TYR A 105 11.90 -2.88 -16.35
C TYR A 105 12.35 -1.47 -16.76
N GLU A 106 13.67 -1.26 -16.76
CA GLU A 106 14.33 0.03 -17.06
C GLU A 106 13.79 0.78 -18.29
N PRO A 107 13.45 0.14 -19.44
CA PRO A 107 12.91 0.87 -20.59
C PRO A 107 11.58 1.59 -20.31
N ALA A 108 10.84 1.21 -19.28
CA ALA A 108 9.62 1.92 -18.88
C ALA A 108 9.90 3.23 -18.12
N LYS A 109 11.11 3.47 -17.61
CA LYS A 109 11.39 4.61 -16.73
C LYS A 109 11.03 5.97 -17.33
N PRO A 110 11.33 6.30 -18.61
CA PRO A 110 10.88 7.57 -19.21
C PRO A 110 9.36 7.70 -19.34
N LEU A 111 8.66 6.57 -19.58
CA LEU A 111 7.19 6.51 -19.61
C LEU A 111 6.61 6.83 -18.22
N LEU A 112 7.17 6.24 -17.17
CA LEU A 112 6.76 6.47 -15.79
C LEU A 112 6.99 7.92 -15.37
N ALA A 113 8.17 8.48 -15.67
CA ALA A 113 8.46 9.89 -15.42
C ALA A 113 7.46 10.80 -16.13
N HIS A 114 7.12 10.51 -17.39
CA HIS A 114 6.12 11.28 -18.13
C HIS A 114 4.78 11.34 -17.39
N TYR A 115 4.20 10.20 -17.00
CA TYR A 115 2.91 10.18 -16.30
C TYR A 115 3.00 10.75 -14.88
N ALA A 116 4.10 10.50 -14.16
CA ALA A 116 4.30 11.00 -12.80
C ALA A 116 4.32 12.54 -12.74
N PHE A 117 4.93 13.21 -13.73
CA PHE A 117 5.09 14.66 -13.70
C PHE A 117 4.07 15.43 -14.56
N ASN A 118 3.42 14.78 -15.53
CA ASN A 118 2.56 15.46 -16.50
C ASN A 118 1.10 14.98 -16.53
N SER A 119 0.77 13.84 -15.89
CA SER A 119 -0.61 13.35 -15.87
C SER A 119 -1.45 14.08 -14.83
N THR A 120 -2.63 14.55 -15.24
CA THR A 120 -3.68 15.04 -14.33
C THR A 120 -4.63 13.93 -13.88
N GLU A 121 -4.62 12.78 -14.56
CA GLU A 121 -5.46 11.64 -14.22
C GLU A 121 -4.91 10.91 -12.99
N TYR A 122 -5.75 10.77 -11.97
CA TYR A 122 -5.38 10.28 -10.64
C TYR A 122 -4.69 8.90 -10.70
N TYR A 123 -5.33 7.91 -11.33
CA TYR A 123 -4.82 6.54 -11.35
C TYR A 123 -3.55 6.39 -12.18
N LEU A 124 -3.45 7.09 -13.31
CA LEU A 124 -2.24 7.12 -14.13
C LEU A 124 -1.07 7.75 -13.36
N ASN A 125 -1.30 8.87 -12.69
CA ASN A 125 -0.27 9.53 -11.89
C ASN A 125 0.19 8.63 -10.73
N LYS A 126 -0.76 8.08 -9.96
CA LYS A 126 -0.50 7.18 -8.84
C LYS A 126 0.35 5.99 -9.29
N ALA A 127 -0.10 5.24 -10.29
CA ALA A 127 0.61 4.04 -10.75
C ALA A 127 2.02 4.39 -11.29
N ALA A 128 2.16 5.52 -11.99
CA ALA A 128 3.45 5.98 -12.48
C ALA A 128 4.43 6.35 -11.37
N VAL A 129 3.96 7.08 -10.34
CA VAL A 129 4.77 7.44 -9.18
C VAL A 129 5.21 6.19 -8.42
N LEU A 130 4.28 5.29 -8.13
CA LEU A 130 4.58 4.03 -7.44
C LEU A 130 5.56 3.15 -8.24
N GLY A 131 5.40 3.09 -9.56
CA GLY A 131 6.37 2.44 -10.44
C GLY A 131 7.75 3.09 -10.37
N LEU A 132 7.82 4.43 -10.45
CA LEU A 132 9.07 5.20 -10.47
C LEU A 132 9.86 5.06 -9.16
N LEU A 133 9.18 4.83 -8.03
CA LEU A 133 9.82 4.55 -6.73
C LEU A 133 10.77 3.33 -6.76
N ASN A 134 10.65 2.44 -7.74
CA ASN A 134 11.53 1.26 -7.87
C ASN A 134 12.85 1.54 -8.60
N PHE A 135 13.06 2.75 -9.13
CA PHE A 135 14.28 3.11 -9.87
C PHE A 135 15.17 4.11 -9.12
N ASP A 136 16.46 4.17 -9.48
CA ASP A 136 17.30 5.34 -9.21
C ASP A 136 16.73 6.53 -10.01
N CYS A 137 16.53 7.69 -9.40
CA CYS A 137 15.91 8.84 -10.06
C CYS A 137 16.83 10.06 -10.13
N LYS A 138 18.16 9.84 -10.16
CA LYS A 138 19.16 10.92 -10.24
C LYS A 138 18.88 11.94 -11.33
N GLU A 139 18.48 11.50 -12.52
CA GLU A 139 18.18 12.37 -13.65
C GLU A 139 16.91 13.22 -13.46
N TYR A 140 16.01 12.82 -12.57
CA TYR A 140 14.74 13.50 -12.31
C TYR A 140 14.74 14.34 -11.01
N ARG A 141 15.88 14.46 -10.31
CA ARG A 141 15.93 15.13 -8.98
C ARG A 141 15.37 16.56 -9.00
N GLU A 142 15.73 17.35 -10.01
CA GLU A 142 15.23 18.72 -10.15
C GLU A 142 13.74 18.74 -10.49
N GLU A 143 13.29 17.82 -11.34
CA GLU A 143 11.88 17.72 -11.71
C GLU A 143 11.01 17.29 -10.52
N ILE A 144 11.48 16.33 -9.71
CA ILE A 144 10.86 15.91 -8.45
C ILE A 144 10.75 17.10 -7.50
N ARG A 145 11.88 17.79 -7.23
CA ARG A 145 11.90 18.95 -6.33
C ARG A 145 10.90 20.01 -6.77
N ASN A 146 10.96 20.42 -8.03
CA ASN A 146 10.09 21.46 -8.57
C ASN A 146 8.61 21.04 -8.55
N SER A 147 8.33 19.76 -8.78
CA SER A 147 6.96 19.23 -8.76
C SER A 147 6.38 19.21 -7.36
N ILE A 148 7.19 18.84 -6.35
CA ILE A 148 6.78 18.89 -4.93
C ILE A 148 6.55 20.32 -4.48
N VAL A 149 7.47 21.25 -4.78
CA VAL A 149 7.32 22.66 -4.38
C VAL A 149 6.01 23.26 -4.94
N LYS A 150 5.63 22.89 -6.16
CA LYS A 150 4.39 23.35 -6.82
C LYS A 150 3.09 22.83 -6.19
N VAL A 151 3.14 21.90 -5.24
CA VAL A 151 1.94 21.36 -4.59
C VAL A 151 1.78 21.79 -3.13
N LEU A 152 2.81 22.39 -2.53
CA LEU A 152 2.80 22.78 -1.12
C LEU A 152 1.73 23.81 -0.76
N ASP A 153 1.31 24.63 -1.72
CA ASP A 153 0.31 25.68 -1.55
C ASP A 153 -1.06 25.32 -2.16
N LYS A 154 -1.28 24.05 -2.52
CA LYS A 154 -2.50 23.59 -3.19
C LYS A 154 -3.33 22.69 -2.30
N ASN A 155 -4.65 22.92 -2.32
CA ASN A 155 -5.60 22.04 -1.64
C ASN A 155 -5.68 20.64 -2.29
N LEU A 156 -5.60 20.56 -3.62
CA LEU A 156 -5.64 19.32 -4.40
C LEU A 156 -4.47 19.26 -5.37
N PHE A 157 -3.85 18.09 -5.48
CA PHE A 157 -2.74 17.81 -6.36
C PHE A 157 -2.67 16.30 -6.66
N PRO A 158 -1.77 15.84 -7.55
CA PRO A 158 -1.55 14.41 -7.74
C PRO A 158 -1.01 13.76 -6.46
N GLU A 159 -1.91 13.16 -5.69
CA GLU A 159 -1.73 12.74 -4.29
C GLU A 159 -0.38 12.08 -3.99
N TYR A 160 0.07 11.15 -4.84
CA TYR A 160 1.26 10.35 -4.56
C TYR A 160 2.57 11.01 -4.97
N LEU A 161 2.55 12.11 -5.72
CA LEU A 161 3.73 12.83 -6.19
C LEU A 161 4.76 13.16 -5.08
N PRO A 162 4.35 13.60 -3.87
CA PRO A 162 5.28 13.84 -2.76
C PRO A 162 6.12 12.63 -2.35
N ALA A 163 5.66 11.39 -2.59
CA ALA A 163 6.40 10.19 -2.24
C ALA A 163 7.79 10.12 -2.92
N LEU A 164 7.96 10.78 -4.07
CA LEU A 164 9.24 10.87 -4.77
C LEU A 164 10.30 11.68 -4.02
N ILE A 165 9.95 12.41 -2.96
CA ILE A 165 10.92 13.10 -2.08
C ILE A 165 11.98 12.15 -1.54
N CYS A 166 11.65 10.85 -1.40
CA CYS A 166 12.58 9.82 -0.96
C CYS A 166 13.80 9.66 -1.89
N LYS A 167 13.73 10.17 -3.12
CA LYS A 167 14.79 10.15 -4.14
C LYS A 167 15.73 11.36 -4.09
N LEU A 168 15.47 12.32 -3.20
CA LEU A 168 16.29 13.51 -3.00
C LEU A 168 17.28 13.33 -1.83
N GLU A 169 18.47 13.92 -1.94
CA GLU A 169 19.49 13.90 -0.88
C GLU A 169 19.28 15.01 0.18
N ASN A 170 18.82 16.20 -0.24
CA ASN A 170 18.60 17.36 0.65
C ASN A 170 17.09 17.65 0.77
N ARG A 171 16.42 16.91 1.65
CA ARG A 171 14.93 16.88 1.75
C ARG A 171 14.34 17.42 3.05
N ALA A 172 15.14 17.72 4.07
CA ALA A 172 14.65 18.13 5.39
C ALA A 172 13.64 19.30 5.33
N GLU A 173 13.99 20.36 4.61
CA GLU A 173 13.10 21.53 4.44
C GLU A 173 11.78 21.16 3.76
N LEU A 174 11.82 20.31 2.72
CA LEU A 174 10.62 19.88 2.02
C LEU A 174 9.74 18.96 2.86
N LEU A 175 10.33 18.12 3.71
CA LEU A 175 9.58 17.28 4.66
C LEU A 175 8.83 18.14 5.67
N GLU A 176 9.49 19.17 6.21
CA GLU A 176 8.85 20.13 7.11
C GLU A 176 7.71 20.87 6.42
N GLN A 177 7.94 21.39 5.21
CA GLN A 177 6.91 22.08 4.43
C GLN A 177 5.72 21.16 4.10
N LEU A 178 5.97 19.90 3.70
CA LEU A 178 4.91 18.92 3.47
C LEU A 178 4.08 18.66 4.74
N TYR A 179 4.74 18.58 5.90
CA TYR A 179 4.02 18.42 7.17
C TYR A 179 3.14 19.64 7.47
N GLN A 180 3.69 20.86 7.38
CA GLN A 180 2.90 22.06 7.66
C GLN A 180 1.72 22.21 6.67
N SER A 181 1.96 21.97 5.39
CA SER A 181 0.91 22.02 4.36
C SER A 181 -0.16 20.95 4.56
N GLY A 182 0.23 19.71 4.90
CA GLY A 182 -0.68 18.60 5.21
C GLY A 182 -1.62 18.89 6.39
N ALA A 183 -1.12 19.64 7.38
CA ALA A 183 -1.89 20.02 8.57
C ALA A 183 -2.81 21.23 8.36
N THR A 184 -2.63 22.03 7.29
CA THR A 184 -3.26 23.37 7.20
C THR A 184 -3.91 23.73 5.88
N ILE A 185 -3.40 23.25 4.75
CA ILE A 185 -3.79 23.69 3.40
C ILE A 185 -4.31 22.52 2.55
N ILE A 186 -3.65 21.38 2.62
CA ILE A 186 -3.88 20.23 1.76
C ILE A 186 -5.12 19.46 2.25
N SER A 187 -5.96 19.04 1.31
CA SER A 187 -7.10 18.16 1.60
C SER A 187 -6.63 16.85 2.21
N THR A 188 -7.36 16.33 3.20
CA THR A 188 -7.07 15.02 3.82
C THR A 188 -7.14 13.87 2.80
N ASP A 189 -7.92 14.03 1.73
CA ASP A 189 -7.96 13.11 0.58
C ASP A 189 -6.62 13.00 -0.18
N CYS A 190 -5.68 13.93 0.02
CA CYS A 190 -4.33 13.91 -0.58
C CYS A 190 -3.23 13.49 0.41
N ASN A 191 -3.55 13.28 1.68
CA ASN A 191 -2.54 13.07 2.71
C ASN A 191 -1.90 11.67 2.67
N ALA A 192 -2.51 10.66 2.04
CA ALA A 192 -1.92 9.33 2.01
C ALA A 192 -0.58 9.31 1.27
N GLY A 193 -0.45 10.06 0.17
CA GLY A 193 0.82 10.22 -0.53
C GLY A 193 1.88 10.96 0.28
N ILE A 194 1.49 11.87 1.18
CA ILE A 194 2.40 12.55 2.11
C ILE A 194 2.85 11.59 3.22
N PHE A 195 1.95 10.78 3.78
CA PHE A 195 2.33 9.70 4.71
C PHE A 195 3.33 8.73 4.07
N LEU A 196 3.11 8.35 2.80
CA LEU A 196 4.07 7.55 2.06
C LEU A 196 5.42 8.26 1.94
N SER A 197 5.42 9.57 1.67
CA SER A 197 6.65 10.37 1.60
C SER A 197 7.46 10.34 2.90
N PHE A 198 6.82 10.47 4.06
CA PHE A 198 7.48 10.40 5.35
C PHE A 198 8.05 9.01 5.59
N SER A 199 7.26 7.96 5.34
CA SER A 199 7.71 6.59 5.58
C SER A 199 8.91 6.17 4.72
N LEU A 200 8.94 6.60 3.45
CA LEU A 200 10.04 6.28 2.53
C LEU A 200 11.33 7.08 2.79
N CYS A 201 11.28 8.11 3.66
CA CYS A 201 12.47 8.86 4.07
C CYS A 201 13.16 8.28 5.32
N GLY A 202 12.67 7.15 5.85
CA GLY A 202 13.27 6.48 7.01
C GLY A 202 13.25 7.35 8.26
N GLU A 203 14.35 7.34 9.02
CA GLU A 203 14.43 8.05 10.31
C GLU A 203 14.17 9.57 10.19
N GLU A 204 14.55 10.22 9.07
CA GLU A 204 14.27 11.64 8.84
C GLU A 204 12.76 11.93 8.75
N GLY A 205 11.97 10.98 8.22
CA GLY A 205 10.52 11.12 8.07
C GLY A 205 9.73 10.59 9.26
N LYS A 206 10.34 9.77 10.13
CA LYS A 206 9.65 9.04 11.20
C LYS A 206 8.92 9.96 12.19
N SER A 207 9.53 11.08 12.57
CA SER A 207 8.89 12.05 13.47
C SER A 207 7.67 12.71 12.84
N TYR A 208 7.77 13.11 11.57
CA TYR A 208 6.65 13.70 10.83
C TYR A 208 5.51 12.69 10.68
N PHE A 209 5.84 11.43 10.37
CA PHE A 209 4.86 10.35 10.30
C PHE A 209 4.10 10.17 11.62
N LYS A 210 4.80 10.03 12.75
CA LYS A 210 4.16 9.85 14.07
C LYS A 210 3.32 11.07 14.47
N ASN A 211 3.81 12.28 14.21
CA ASN A 211 3.09 13.50 14.54
C ASN A 211 1.81 13.65 13.69
N ALA A 212 1.89 13.36 12.39
CA ALA A 212 0.74 13.39 11.49
C ALA A 212 -0.31 12.33 11.86
N LEU A 213 0.12 11.15 12.31
CA LEU A 213 -0.77 10.03 12.65
C LEU A 213 -1.84 10.38 13.69
N PHE A 214 -1.50 11.25 14.64
CA PHE A 214 -2.39 11.60 15.77
C PHE A 214 -2.77 13.08 15.81
N ASP A 215 -2.53 13.80 14.72
CA ASP A 215 -3.04 15.15 14.52
C ASP A 215 -4.41 15.08 13.82
N PRO A 216 -5.51 15.53 14.46
CA PRO A 216 -6.85 15.49 13.88
C PRO A 216 -6.99 16.13 12.50
N ASN A 217 -6.14 17.10 12.14
CA ASN A 217 -6.19 17.76 10.84
C ASN A 217 -5.73 16.85 9.69
N TRP A 218 -5.06 15.73 9.99
CA TRP A 218 -4.55 14.81 8.98
C TRP A 218 -5.53 13.71 8.59
N GLU A 219 -6.53 13.44 9.44
CA GLU A 219 -7.49 12.33 9.30
C GLU A 219 -6.81 11.01 8.92
N ALA A 220 -5.91 10.54 9.78
CA ALA A 220 -5.07 9.36 9.56
C ALA A 220 -5.82 8.00 9.67
N PHE A 221 -7.09 7.98 9.29
CA PHE A 221 -7.99 6.83 9.35
C PHE A 221 -8.75 6.68 8.00
N TYR A 222 -9.55 5.62 7.83
CA TYR A 222 -10.25 5.29 6.58
C TYR A 222 -9.35 5.26 5.32
N ASN A 223 -9.45 6.26 4.43
CA ASN A 223 -8.87 6.23 3.09
C ASN A 223 -7.34 6.18 3.10
N ALA A 224 -6.70 6.87 4.05
CA ALA A 224 -5.25 6.86 4.19
C ALA A 224 -4.71 5.63 4.94
N ALA A 225 -5.57 4.90 5.65
CA ALA A 225 -5.17 3.85 6.60
C ALA A 225 -4.33 2.74 5.94
N ARG A 226 -4.63 2.36 4.68
CA ARG A 226 -3.83 1.39 3.92
C ARG A 226 -2.38 1.84 3.73
N THR A 227 -2.19 3.07 3.29
CA THR A 227 -0.86 3.64 3.06
C THR A 227 -0.12 3.86 4.38
N ILE A 228 -0.83 4.19 5.46
CA ILE A 228 -0.25 4.34 6.79
C ILE A 228 0.24 3.00 7.33
N VAL A 229 -0.54 1.91 7.23
CA VAL A 229 -0.08 0.58 7.65
C VAL A 229 1.18 0.15 6.87
N GLN A 230 1.23 0.41 5.55
CA GLN A 230 2.46 0.20 4.77
C GLN A 230 3.62 1.08 5.26
N GLY A 231 3.33 2.34 5.61
CA GLY A 231 4.32 3.27 6.16
C GLY A 231 4.88 2.83 7.51
N MET A 232 4.04 2.28 8.38
CA MET A 232 4.45 1.68 9.66
C MET A 232 5.43 0.53 9.44
N ASP A 233 5.18 -0.33 8.43
CA ASP A 233 6.10 -1.42 8.07
C ASP A 233 7.47 -0.88 7.60
N TYR A 234 7.50 0.19 6.79
CA TYR A 234 8.77 0.81 6.37
C TYR A 234 9.56 1.43 7.53
N LEU A 235 8.86 1.99 8.52
CA LEU A 235 9.46 2.67 9.67
C LEU A 235 9.66 1.78 10.91
N ASN A 236 9.26 0.51 10.82
CA ASN A 236 9.19 -0.44 11.93
C ASN A 236 8.44 0.11 13.16
N ILE A 237 7.32 0.80 12.92
CA ILE A 237 6.40 1.27 13.98
C ILE A 237 5.42 0.13 14.28
N THR A 238 5.30 -0.27 15.54
CA THR A 238 4.43 -1.38 15.94
C THR A 238 3.12 -0.90 16.55
N PHE A 239 2.08 -1.72 16.51
CA PHE A 239 0.84 -1.40 17.22
C PHE A 239 1.05 -1.42 18.74
N GLU A 240 1.98 -2.25 19.23
CA GLU A 240 2.39 -2.22 20.63
C GLU A 240 2.93 -0.84 21.05
N GLU A 241 3.76 -0.20 20.22
CA GLU A 241 4.26 1.16 20.47
C GLU A 241 3.11 2.16 20.53
N LEU A 242 2.22 2.14 19.52
CA LEU A 242 1.08 3.05 19.47
C LEU A 242 0.15 2.88 20.68
N MET A 243 -0.09 1.63 21.10
CA MET A 243 -0.93 1.33 22.25
C MET A 243 -0.31 1.81 23.57
N LYS A 244 1.01 1.74 23.73
CA LYS A 244 1.70 2.29 24.91
C LYS A 244 1.53 3.80 24.96
N ASP A 245 1.74 4.49 23.84
CA ASP A 245 1.53 5.93 23.75
C ASP A 245 0.06 6.31 24.12
N ALA A 246 -0.92 5.48 23.74
CA ALA A 246 -2.32 5.68 24.11
C ALA A 246 -2.62 5.53 25.61
N MET A 247 -1.85 4.72 26.35
CA MET A 247 -2.06 4.51 27.79
C MET A 247 -1.76 5.76 28.62
N ASP A 248 -0.90 6.64 28.11
CA ASP A 248 -0.48 7.88 28.77
C ASP A 248 -1.43 9.06 28.45
N ILE A 249 -2.45 8.86 27.61
CA ILE A 249 -3.43 9.89 27.26
C ILE A 249 -4.52 9.96 28.32
N HIS A 250 -4.65 11.15 28.92
CA HIS A 250 -5.67 11.43 29.93
C HIS A 250 -6.86 12.24 29.42
N ASP A 251 -6.71 12.94 28.29
CA ASP A 251 -7.82 13.66 27.66
C ASP A 251 -8.71 12.70 26.87
N GLU A 252 -10.00 12.67 27.20
CA GLU A 252 -10.96 11.73 26.62
C GLU A 252 -11.13 11.92 25.11
N LYS A 253 -11.15 13.16 24.62
CA LYS A 253 -11.33 13.45 23.19
C LYS A 253 -10.09 13.05 22.40
N GLN A 254 -8.91 13.34 22.94
CA GLN A 254 -7.65 12.92 22.35
C GLN A 254 -7.57 11.40 22.31
N LEU A 255 -7.92 10.70 23.40
CA LEU A 255 -7.94 9.24 23.43
C LEU A 255 -8.95 8.65 22.43
N GLN A 256 -10.13 9.27 22.30
CA GLN A 256 -11.13 8.85 21.32
C GLN A 256 -10.61 8.91 19.88
N TYR A 257 -9.95 10.01 19.51
CA TYR A 257 -9.32 10.13 18.18
C TYR A 257 -8.20 9.10 18.00
N TYR A 258 -7.35 8.96 19.02
CA TYR A 258 -6.21 8.03 19.00
C TYR A 258 -6.67 6.59 18.77
N MET A 259 -7.71 6.15 19.49
CA MET A 259 -8.28 4.82 19.34
C MET A 259 -8.99 4.64 18.00
N LEU A 260 -9.64 5.69 17.45
CA LEU A 260 -10.22 5.62 16.10
C LEU A 260 -9.16 5.29 15.05
N VAL A 261 -8.01 5.96 15.13
CA VAL A 261 -6.86 5.73 14.25
C VAL A 261 -6.35 4.29 14.42
N ILE A 262 -6.03 3.87 15.65
CA ILE A 262 -5.50 2.51 15.90
C ILE A 262 -6.44 1.42 15.39
N ILE A 263 -7.73 1.52 15.70
CA ILE A 263 -8.73 0.52 15.29
C ILE A 263 -8.82 0.47 13.76
N SER A 264 -8.86 1.63 13.09
CA SER A 264 -8.89 1.70 11.62
C SER A 264 -7.66 1.04 10.99
N LEU A 265 -6.47 1.26 11.56
CA LEU A 265 -5.24 0.65 11.09
C LEU A 265 -5.20 -0.86 11.35
N LEU A 266 -5.74 -1.33 12.48
CA LEU A 266 -5.86 -2.76 12.76
C LEU A 266 -6.84 -3.45 11.80
N GLU A 267 -7.95 -2.82 11.44
CA GLU A 267 -8.88 -3.33 10.41
C GLU A 267 -8.15 -3.55 9.08
N ILE A 268 -7.39 -2.55 8.63
CA ILE A 268 -6.55 -2.66 7.42
C ILE A 268 -5.49 -3.76 7.57
N LYS A 269 -4.83 -3.87 8.72
CA LYS A 269 -3.80 -4.88 8.96
C LYS A 269 -4.39 -6.29 8.87
N VAL A 270 -5.57 -6.50 9.43
CA VAL A 270 -6.31 -7.77 9.36
C VAL A 270 -6.65 -8.13 7.92
N ASP A 271 -7.11 -7.17 7.13
CA ASP A 271 -7.47 -7.35 5.72
C ASP A 271 -6.25 -7.52 4.81
N SER A 272 -5.06 -7.15 5.27
CA SER A 272 -3.80 -7.33 4.53
C SER A 272 -3.32 -8.77 4.60
N TYR A 273 -2.86 -9.28 3.45
CA TYR A 273 -2.23 -10.60 3.30
C TYR A 273 -0.71 -10.49 3.06
N GLU A 274 -0.15 -9.28 3.20
CA GLU A 274 1.30 -9.12 3.14
C GLU A 274 1.94 -9.70 4.41
N PRO A 275 2.98 -10.56 4.29
CA PRO A 275 3.67 -11.13 5.44
C PRO A 275 4.63 -10.15 6.13
N LYS A 276 4.52 -8.85 5.83
CA LYS A 276 5.38 -7.80 6.37
C LYS A 276 4.80 -7.24 7.68
N GLY A 277 5.66 -6.57 8.45
CA GLY A 277 5.27 -5.92 9.69
C GLY A 277 5.12 -6.86 10.89
N GLU A 278 4.36 -6.38 11.88
CA GLU A 278 4.08 -7.11 13.11
C GLU A 278 3.22 -8.35 12.84
N SER A 279 3.60 -9.49 13.44
CA SER A 279 2.87 -10.75 13.26
C SER A 279 1.57 -10.79 14.06
N PHE A 280 0.58 -11.53 13.58
CA PHE A 280 -0.69 -11.66 14.28
C PHE A 280 -0.56 -12.36 15.63
N GLN A 281 0.41 -13.27 15.77
CA GLN A 281 0.77 -13.83 17.09
C GLN A 281 1.29 -12.78 18.06
N LYS A 282 2.10 -11.82 17.59
CA LYS A 282 2.62 -10.74 18.44
C LYS A 282 1.48 -9.79 18.83
N LEU A 283 0.66 -9.37 17.87
CA LEU A 283 -0.54 -8.56 18.11
C LEU A 283 -1.46 -9.20 19.16
N TYR A 284 -1.73 -10.50 19.04
CA TYR A 284 -2.54 -11.21 20.03
C TYR A 284 -1.94 -11.14 21.44
N ARG A 285 -0.63 -11.42 21.59
CA ARG A 285 0.01 -11.40 22.90
C ARG A 285 0.00 -10.01 23.53
N ASP A 286 0.26 -8.98 22.74
CA ASP A 286 0.55 -7.65 23.29
C ASP A 286 -0.71 -6.79 23.46
N LEU A 287 -1.73 -6.99 22.62
CA LEU A 287 -2.95 -6.18 22.61
C LEU A 287 -4.16 -6.93 23.19
N ILE A 288 -4.31 -8.21 22.85
CA ILE A 288 -5.52 -8.99 23.15
C ILE A 288 -5.38 -9.72 24.48
N ALA A 289 -4.31 -10.52 24.66
CA ALA A 289 -4.10 -11.29 25.89
C ALA A 289 -3.90 -10.40 27.13
N THR A 290 -3.43 -9.16 26.93
CA THR A 290 -3.30 -8.13 27.98
C THR A 290 -4.61 -7.38 28.25
N GLY A 291 -5.59 -7.47 27.36
CA GLY A 291 -6.83 -6.67 27.41
C GLY A 291 -6.63 -5.18 27.13
N HIS A 292 -5.45 -4.77 26.65
CA HIS A 292 -5.15 -3.35 26.42
C HIS A 292 -6.07 -2.72 25.37
N LEU A 293 -6.33 -3.43 24.26
CA LEU A 293 -7.17 -2.94 23.17
C LEU A 293 -8.59 -2.61 23.65
N THR A 294 -9.26 -3.57 24.29
CA THR A 294 -10.64 -3.40 24.76
C THR A 294 -10.75 -2.42 25.92
N THR A 295 -9.78 -2.40 26.84
CA THR A 295 -9.77 -1.44 27.97
C THR A 295 -9.66 0.01 27.49
N LEU A 296 -8.76 0.29 26.55
CA LEU A 296 -8.62 1.65 26.00
C LEU A 296 -9.78 2.02 25.08
N ALA A 297 -10.27 1.07 24.29
CA ALA A 297 -11.45 1.30 23.45
C ALA A 297 -12.72 1.57 24.27
N GLU A 298 -12.91 0.92 25.42
CA GLU A 298 -14.01 1.20 26.34
C GLU A 298 -13.93 2.64 26.86
N LYS A 299 -12.75 3.07 27.33
CA LYS A 299 -12.53 4.47 27.76
C LYS A 299 -12.77 5.48 26.62
N ALA A 300 -12.44 5.10 25.38
CA ALA A 300 -12.65 5.89 24.18
C ALA A 300 -14.10 5.84 23.62
N GLY A 301 -14.98 5.01 24.19
CA GLY A 301 -16.34 4.80 23.67
C GLY A 301 -16.43 4.01 22.36
N GLN A 302 -15.42 3.20 22.04
CA GLN A 302 -15.27 2.43 20.78
C GLN A 302 -15.17 0.92 21.01
N LEU A 303 -15.65 0.42 22.17
CA LEU A 303 -15.59 -1.00 22.51
C LEU A 303 -16.18 -1.94 21.43
N PRO A 304 -17.35 -1.64 20.80
CA PRO A 304 -17.91 -2.53 19.78
C PRO A 304 -16.99 -2.73 18.56
N ASP A 305 -16.30 -1.69 18.14
CA ASP A 305 -15.38 -1.75 17.00
C ASP A 305 -14.11 -2.53 17.36
N ALA A 306 -13.58 -2.31 18.56
CA ALA A 306 -12.45 -3.07 19.09
C ALA A 306 -12.76 -4.57 19.21
N GLU A 307 -13.93 -4.95 19.72
CA GLU A 307 -14.34 -6.36 19.82
C GLU A 307 -14.48 -7.04 18.46
N LYS A 308 -14.95 -6.30 17.44
CA LYS A 308 -15.02 -6.79 16.06
C LYS A 308 -13.62 -7.06 15.52
N VAL A 309 -12.69 -6.11 15.68
CA VAL A 309 -11.30 -6.25 15.25
C VAL A 309 -10.58 -7.38 15.98
N GLU A 310 -10.78 -7.51 17.29
CA GLU A 310 -10.20 -8.57 18.10
C GLU A 310 -10.56 -9.96 17.56
N LYS A 311 -11.83 -10.20 17.24
CA LYS A 311 -12.29 -11.46 16.65
C LYS A 311 -11.56 -11.77 15.35
N LEU A 312 -11.37 -10.77 14.50
CA LEU A 312 -10.67 -10.95 13.22
C LEU A 312 -9.17 -11.20 13.43
N LEU A 313 -8.51 -10.46 14.34
CA LEU A 313 -7.10 -10.68 14.70
C LEU A 313 -6.87 -12.11 15.22
N ILE A 314 -7.78 -12.65 16.03
CA ILE A 314 -7.71 -14.04 16.50
C ILE A 314 -7.82 -15.04 15.33
N LEU A 315 -8.69 -14.78 14.35
CA LEU A 315 -8.79 -15.62 13.16
C LEU A 315 -7.51 -15.58 12.33
N ARG A 316 -6.96 -14.39 12.09
CA ARG A 316 -5.70 -14.21 11.35
C ARG A 316 -4.50 -14.83 12.07
N MET A 317 -4.43 -14.74 13.38
CA MET A 317 -3.42 -15.44 14.18
C MET A 317 -3.50 -16.96 14.01
N LYS A 318 -4.72 -17.53 14.08
CA LYS A 318 -4.90 -18.99 13.88
C LYS A 318 -4.44 -19.41 12.50
N GLU A 319 -4.78 -18.63 11.48
CA GLU A 319 -4.32 -18.84 10.11
C GLU A 319 -2.79 -18.78 10.01
N GLU A 320 -2.16 -17.74 10.55
CA GLU A 320 -0.70 -17.57 10.59
C GLU A 320 0.00 -18.77 11.23
N ILE A 321 -0.50 -19.28 12.36
CA ILE A 321 0.04 -20.47 13.04
C ILE A 321 -0.08 -21.72 12.16
N LEU A 322 -1.26 -21.95 11.57
CA LEU A 322 -1.50 -23.11 10.71
C LEU A 322 -0.60 -23.12 9.47
N LEU A 323 -0.29 -21.93 8.94
CA LEU A 323 0.58 -21.75 7.78
C LEU A 323 2.06 -21.88 8.15
N GLY A 324 2.48 -21.34 9.29
CA GLY A 324 3.83 -21.46 9.80
C GLY A 324 4.24 -22.91 10.05
N ASN A 325 3.31 -23.74 10.50
CA ASN A 325 3.53 -25.18 10.73
C ASN A 325 3.60 -26.03 9.45
N LYS A 326 3.35 -25.44 8.26
CA LYS A 326 3.37 -26.13 6.96
C LYS A 326 4.59 -25.78 6.08
N ARG A 327 5.42 -24.82 6.48
CA ARG A 327 6.65 -24.42 5.79
C ARG A 327 7.86 -25.17 6.34
#